data_AF-A0A0Q6MSM3-F1
#
_entry.id   AF-A0A0Q6MSM3-F1
#
_cell.length_a   1.000
_cell.length_b   1.000
_cell.length_c   1.000
_cell.angle_alpha   90.00
_cell.angle_beta   90.00
_cell.angle_gamma   90.00
#
_symmetry.space_group_name_H-M   'P 1'
#
loop_
_entity.id
_entity.type
_entity.pdbx_description
1 polymer ?
#
loop_
_entity_poly.entity_id
_entity_poly.type
_entity_poly.pdbx_seq_one_letter_code
_entity_poly.pdbx_strand_id
1 'polypeptide(L)'
;MTQKKFDLAKNLALKINNQMKAGGVPGRFGQEAAAPLDKREQRRRDAAAGLVPFACKLPSELAQQLNDRAAAHEGGMTGLLVELLGKALKKK
;
A
#
# COMPACT_ATOMS: atom_id res chain seq x y z
N MET A 1 -17.64 -17.58 48.05
CA MET A 1 -17.33 -16.44 48.94
C MET A 1 -18.01 -15.21 48.39
N THR A 2 -19.09 -14.77 49.04
CA THR A 2 -19.89 -13.60 48.65
C THR A 2 -19.01 -12.34 48.75
N GLN A 3 -18.77 -11.67 47.62
CA GLN A 3 -17.93 -10.47 47.58
C GLN A 3 -18.63 -9.35 48.37
N LYS A 4 -17.90 -8.69 49.27
CA LYS A 4 -18.44 -7.56 50.03
C LYS A 4 -18.70 -6.41 49.04
N LYS A 5 -19.78 -5.65 49.24
CA LYS A 5 -20.17 -4.54 48.33
C LYS A 5 -19.03 -3.55 48.04
N PHE A 6 -18.13 -3.38 49.00
CA PHE A 6 -16.93 -2.55 48.88
C PHE A 6 -15.93 -3.09 47.85
N ASP A 7 -15.69 -4.40 47.83
CA ASP A 7 -14.77 -5.03 46.87
C ASP A 7 -15.29 -4.92 45.44
N LEU A 8 -16.62 -4.93 45.26
CA LEU A 8 -17.27 -4.71 43.97
C LEU A 8 -17.02 -3.28 43.45
N ALA A 9 -17.18 -2.28 44.33
CA ALA A 9 -16.94 -0.88 43.98
C ALA A 9 -15.47 -0.62 43.61
N LYS A 10 -14.53 -1.24 44.34
CA LYS A 10 -13.09 -1.15 44.03
C LYS A 10 -12.75 -1.76 42.67
N ASN A 11 -13.34 -2.92 42.35
CA ASN A 11 -13.14 -3.56 41.05
C ASN A 11 -13.74 -2.76 39.89
N LEU A 12 -14.89 -2.11 40.11
CA LEU A 12 -15.47 -1.21 39.11
C LEU A 12 -14.60 0.02 38.86
N ALA A 13 -14.09 0.65 39.92
CA ALA A 13 -13.16 1.78 39.80
C ALA A 13 -11.90 1.37 39.02
N LEU A 14 -11.33 0.20 39.30
CA LEU A 14 -10.19 -0.35 38.57
C LEU A 14 -10.49 -0.58 37.08
N LYS A 15 -11.67 -1.13 36.74
CA LYS A 15 -12.09 -1.33 35.35
C LYS A 15 -12.22 -0.02 34.58
N ILE A 16 -12.86 0.98 35.17
CA ILE A 16 -13.02 2.30 34.55
C ILE A 16 -11.65 2.94 34.33
N ASN A 17 -10.76 2.88 35.33
CA ASN A 17 -9.40 3.44 35.21
C ASN A 17 -8.59 2.76 34.10
N ASN A 18 -8.69 1.42 33.98
CA ASN A 18 -8.05 0.68 32.90
C ASN A 18 -8.63 1.04 31.52
N GLN A 19 -9.95 1.22 31.41
CA GLN A 19 -10.61 1.66 30.17
C GLN A 19 -10.17 3.08 29.77
N MET A 20 -10.07 4.00 30.73
CA MET A 20 -9.57 5.36 30.47
C MET A 20 -8.09 5.35 30.02
N LYS A 21 -7.27 4.47 30.57
CA LYS A 21 -5.86 4.28 30.14
C LYS A 21 -5.73 3.61 28.77
N ALA A 22 -6.69 2.77 28.39
CA ALA A 22 -6.71 2.10 27.10
C ALA A 22 -7.24 2.98 25.94
N GLY A 23 -7.91 4.09 26.25
CA GLY A 23 -8.54 5.02 25.29
C GLY A 23 -7.58 5.92 24.52
N GLY A 24 -6.39 5.43 24.16
CA GLY A 24 -5.36 6.26 23.53
C GLY A 24 -4.15 5.51 23.01
N VAL A 25 -4.31 4.27 22.52
CA VAL A 25 -3.30 3.72 21.62
C VAL A 25 -3.74 4.09 20.20
N PRO A 26 -3.24 5.21 19.61
CA PRO A 26 -3.45 5.47 18.20
C PRO A 26 -2.98 4.23 17.43
N GLY A 27 -3.79 3.82 16.45
CA GLY A 27 -3.61 2.60 15.69
C GLY A 27 -2.15 2.32 15.39
N ARG A 28 -1.72 1.10 15.73
CA ARG A 28 -0.36 0.60 15.52
C ARG A 28 0.08 1.04 14.11
N PHE A 29 1.11 1.89 14.04
CA PHE A 29 1.68 2.42 12.82
C PHE A 29 1.65 1.37 11.69
N GLY A 30 0.81 1.60 10.68
CA GLY A 30 0.71 0.76 9.48
C GLY A 30 -0.66 0.12 9.18
N GLN A 31 -1.66 0.17 10.07
CA GLN A 31 -2.99 -0.39 9.75
C GLN A 31 -3.93 0.56 8.98
N GLU A 32 -3.68 1.87 9.02
CA GLU A 32 -4.46 2.89 8.30
C GLU A 32 -3.85 3.30 6.95
N ALA A 33 -2.66 2.79 6.61
CA ALA A 33 -2.19 2.85 5.23
C ALA A 33 -3.05 1.88 4.42
N ALA A 34 -3.91 2.43 3.55
CA ALA A 34 -4.76 1.71 2.60
C ALA A 34 -4.16 0.34 2.26
N ALA A 35 -4.87 -0.74 2.61
CA ALA A 35 -4.41 -2.11 2.48
C ALA A 35 -3.60 -2.26 1.19
N PRO A 36 -2.29 -2.56 1.25
CA PRO A 36 -1.49 -2.66 0.05
C PRO A 36 -2.15 -3.76 -0.79
N LEU A 37 -2.72 -3.38 -1.94
CA LEU A 37 -3.20 -4.31 -2.96
C LEU A 37 -2.21 -5.46 -3.01
N ASP A 38 -2.68 -6.69 -2.75
CA ASP A 38 -1.82 -7.84 -2.57
C ASP A 38 -0.92 -7.94 -3.82
N LYS A 39 0.37 -7.63 -3.66
CA LYS A 39 1.36 -7.60 -4.74
C LYS A 39 1.44 -8.94 -5.46
N ARG A 40 0.96 -10.03 -4.85
CA ARG A 40 0.80 -11.34 -5.49
C ARG A 40 -0.36 -11.37 -6.47
N GLU A 41 -1.51 -10.82 -6.08
CA GLU A 41 -2.66 -10.73 -6.97
C GLU A 41 -2.41 -9.78 -8.14
N GLN A 42 -1.73 -8.66 -7.90
CA GLN A 42 -1.32 -7.75 -8.98
C GLN A 42 -0.42 -8.47 -9.99
N ARG A 43 0.62 -9.17 -9.51
CA ARG A 43 1.47 -10.00 -10.37
C ARG A 43 0.72 -11.12 -11.08
N ARG A 44 -0.30 -11.71 -10.46
CA ARG A 44 -1.14 -12.74 -11.11
C ARG A 44 -1.97 -12.14 -12.25
N ARG A 45 -2.53 -10.94 -12.06
CA ARG A 45 -3.24 -10.20 -13.12
C ARG A 45 -2.31 -9.81 -14.25
N ASP A 46 -1.11 -9.31 -13.91
CA ASP A 46 -0.09 -8.93 -14.89
C ASP A 46 0.38 -10.15 -15.70
N ALA A 47 0.66 -11.27 -15.03
CA ALA A 47 1.04 -12.51 -15.70
C ALA A 47 -0.08 -13.06 -16.60
N ALA A 48 -1.35 -12.97 -16.16
CA ALA A 48 -2.50 -13.34 -16.98
C ALA A 48 -2.66 -12.43 -18.20
N ALA A 49 -2.26 -11.15 -18.10
CA ALA A 49 -2.19 -10.20 -19.20
C ALA A 49 -0.91 -10.35 -20.06
N GLY A 50 -0.04 -11.32 -19.78
CA GLY A 50 1.21 -11.55 -20.50
C GLY A 50 2.30 -10.49 -20.23
N LEU A 51 2.12 -9.66 -19.19
CA LEU A 51 3.10 -8.64 -18.81
C LEU A 51 4.26 -9.29 -18.06
N VAL A 52 5.48 -9.02 -18.53
CA VAL A 52 6.72 -9.54 -17.93
C VAL A 52 7.43 -8.39 -17.21
N PRO A 53 7.87 -8.59 -15.95
CA PRO A 53 8.68 -7.59 -15.26
C PRO A 53 10.04 -7.46 -15.95
N PHE A 54 10.31 -6.29 -16.53
CA PHE A 54 11.54 -6.00 -17.26
C PHE A 54 12.31 -4.87 -16.57
N ALA A 55 13.37 -5.24 -15.85
CA ALA A 55 14.20 -4.29 -15.12
C ALA A 55 15.44 -3.91 -15.95
N CYS A 56 15.42 -2.73 -16.56
CA CYS A 56 16.60 -2.13 -17.19
C CYS A 56 17.10 -0.93 -16.39
N LYS A 57 18.42 -0.75 -16.35
CA LYS A 57 19.03 0.46 -15.80
C LYS A 57 18.91 1.58 -16.83
N LEU A 58 18.33 2.70 -16.44
CA LEU A 58 18.19 3.90 -17.24
C LEU A 58 18.96 5.05 -16.57
N PRO A 59 19.50 6.00 -17.35
CA PRO A 59 19.98 7.27 -16.81
C PRO A 59 18.88 7.98 -16.02
N SER A 60 19.24 8.67 -14.93
CA SER A 60 18.29 9.34 -14.03
C SER A 60 17.42 10.36 -14.75
N GLU A 61 18.01 11.17 -15.62
CA GLU A 61 17.32 12.19 -16.40
C GLU A 61 16.26 11.58 -17.33
N LEU A 62 16.60 10.46 -17.99
CA LEU A 62 15.68 9.74 -18.86
C LEU A 62 14.53 9.13 -18.07
N ALA A 63 14.80 8.56 -16.89
CA ALA A 63 13.76 8.03 -16.02
C ALA A 63 12.79 9.12 -15.55
N GLN A 64 13.28 10.33 -15.24
CA GLN A 64 12.44 11.47 -14.89
C GLN A 64 11.55 11.90 -16.07
N GLN A 65 12.12 12.07 -17.26
CA GLN A 65 11.35 12.41 -18.46
C GLN A 65 10.26 11.37 -18.78
N LEU A 66 10.56 10.09 -18.58
CA LEU A 66 9.56 9.03 -18.76
C LEU A 66 8.45 9.12 -17.72
N ASN A 67 8.78 9.39 -16.45
CA ASN A 67 7.78 9.58 -15.40
C ASN A 67 6.86 10.77 -15.67
N ASP A 68 7.43 11.92 -16.06
CA ASP A 68 6.67 13.14 -16.38
C ASP A 68 5.70 12.91 -17.55
N ARG A 69 6.15 12.18 -18.57
CA ARG A 69 5.30 11.84 -19.72
C ARG A 69 4.27 10.78 -19.38
N ALA A 70 4.63 9.80 -18.55
CA ALA A 70 3.72 8.75 -18.11
C ALA A 70 2.56 9.30 -17.26
N ALA A 71 2.77 10.41 -16.54
CA ALA A 71 1.72 11.05 -15.75
C ALA A 71 0.54 11.54 -16.61
N ALA A 72 0.78 11.86 -17.88
CA ALA A 72 -0.24 12.33 -18.83
C ALA A 72 -0.72 11.24 -19.81
N HIS A 73 -0.25 9.99 -19.69
CA HIS A 73 -0.49 8.94 -20.67
C HIS A 73 -1.53 7.91 -20.19
N GLU A 74 -2.49 7.58 -21.05
CA GLU A 74 -3.51 6.56 -20.78
C GLU A 74 -2.85 5.17 -20.72
N GLY A 75 -2.82 4.57 -19.52
CA GLY A 75 -2.10 3.32 -19.25
C GLY A 75 -0.77 3.50 -18.52
N GLY A 76 -0.45 4.74 -18.13
CA GLY A 76 0.69 5.08 -17.28
C GLY A 76 2.04 4.70 -17.91
N MET A 77 3.02 4.38 -17.05
CA MET A 77 4.39 4.09 -17.49
C MET A 77 4.46 2.88 -18.44
N THR A 78 3.68 1.83 -18.18
CA THR A 78 3.71 0.62 -19.00
C THR A 78 3.13 0.89 -20.40
N GLY A 79 2.01 1.61 -20.50
CA GLY A 79 1.41 2.00 -21.79
C GLY A 79 2.37 2.86 -22.63
N LEU A 80 2.94 3.88 -22.00
CA LEU A 80 3.93 4.77 -22.63
C LEU A 80 5.13 3.97 -23.19
N LEU A 81 5.68 3.05 -22.39
CA LEU A 81 6.81 2.22 -22.81
C LEU A 81 6.47 1.30 -23.99
N VAL A 82 5.28 0.68 -23.99
CA VAL A 82 4.82 -0.16 -25.11
C VAL A 82 4.76 0.63 -26.41
N GLU A 83 4.21 1.85 -26.37
CA GLU A 83 4.17 2.71 -27.56
C GLU A 83 5.56 3.13 -28.03
N LEU A 84 6.41 3.61 -27.12
CA LEU A 84 7.75 4.10 -27.46
C LEU A 84 8.62 2.99 -28.02
N LEU A 85 8.64 1.81 -27.37
CA LEU A 85 9.39 0.65 -27.82
C LEU A 85 8.83 0.10 -29.13
N GLY A 86 7.49 0.03 -29.28
CA GLY A 86 6.85 -0.40 -30.52
C GLY A 86 7.18 0.51 -31.71
N LYS A 87 7.18 1.82 -31.52
CA LYS A 87 7.58 2.80 -32.55
C LYS A 87 9.07 2.68 -32.88
N ALA A 88 9.93 2.52 -31.88
CA ALA A 88 11.38 2.39 -32.09
C ALA A 88 11.75 1.10 -32.82
N LEU A 89 11.11 -0.03 -32.51
CA LEU A 89 11.36 -1.32 -33.16
C LEU A 89 10.86 -1.39 -34.60
N LYS A 90 9.75 -0.69 -34.93
CA LYS A 90 9.22 -0.59 -36.31
C LYS A 90 10.05 0.30 -37.23
N LYS A 91 10.85 1.21 -36.66
CA LYS A 91 11.71 2.13 -37.44
C LYS A 91 13.02 1.48 -37.89
N LYS A 92 13.24 0.21 -37.53
CA LYS A 92 14.42 -0.57 -37.90
C LYS A 92 14.15 -1.39 -39.14
#